data_AF-A0A843GS53-F1
#
_entry.id   AF-A0A843GS53-F1
#
_cell.length_a   1.000
_cell.length_b   1.000
_cell.length_c   1.000
_cell.angle_alpha   90.00
_cell.angle_beta   90.00
_cell.angle_gamma   90.00
#
_symmetry.space_group_name_H-M   'P 1'
#
loop_
_entity.id
_entity.type
_entity.pdbx_description
1 polymer ?
#
loop_
_entity_poly.entity_id
_entity_poly.type
_entity_poly.pdbx_seq_one_letter_code
_entity_poly.pdbx_strand_id
1 'polypeptide(L)'
;MIPDNNKSKLILILVIILAIAIVFFGYAISVNNSNNSNGVIANVDNAITINQSYPDGPTAEAKIDSSNVKSKLLGSNDLGTVELLGPFGNTNSDIKIAYSIGMHPLESKVHKALFDTVNSKSNSLNYCYYIYKINVTNYDTDDEGRMDG
;
A
#
# COMPACT_ATOMS: atom_id res chain seq x y z
N MET A 1 -39.14 38.49 16.03
CA MET A 1 -39.26 38.45 14.55
C MET A 1 -38.20 39.37 13.96
N ILE A 2 -37.22 38.82 13.24
CA ILE A 2 -36.24 39.65 12.52
C ILE A 2 -36.99 40.31 11.34
N PRO A 3 -36.90 41.63 11.14
CA PRO A 3 -37.52 42.31 9.99
C PRO A 3 -37.08 41.66 8.68
N ASP A 4 -37.98 41.49 7.69
CA ASP A 4 -37.68 40.66 6.50
C ASP A 4 -36.52 41.21 5.65
N ASN A 5 -36.27 42.52 5.68
CA ASN A 5 -35.08 43.14 5.09
C ASN A 5 -33.76 42.73 5.79
N ASN A 6 -33.81 42.46 7.09
CA ASN A 6 -32.67 42.02 7.89
C ASN A 6 -32.43 40.52 7.74
N LYS A 7 -33.47 39.72 7.47
CA LYS A 7 -33.34 38.29 7.13
C LYS A 7 -32.63 38.09 5.78
N SER A 8 -33.05 38.86 4.76
CA SER A 8 -32.41 38.81 3.43
C SER A 8 -30.93 39.23 3.51
N LYS A 9 -30.62 40.30 4.27
CA LYS A 9 -29.23 40.70 4.53
C LYS A 9 -28.44 39.65 5.31
N LEU A 10 -29.06 38.98 6.29
CA LEU A 10 -28.40 37.90 7.05
C LEU A 10 -28.06 36.72 6.14
N ILE A 11 -28.99 36.32 5.27
CA ILE A 11 -28.80 35.22 4.31
C ILE A 11 -27.68 35.57 3.33
N LEU A 12 -27.66 36.80 2.80
CA LEU A 12 -26.61 37.27 1.90
C LEU A 12 -25.22 37.22 2.58
N ILE A 13 -25.12 37.67 3.84
CA ILE A 13 -23.87 37.62 4.61
C ILE A 13 -23.42 36.16 4.82
N LEU A 14 -24.35 35.25 5.12
CA LEU A 14 -24.05 33.84 5.36
C LEU A 14 -23.54 33.13 4.09
N VAL A 15 -24.11 33.47 2.93
CA VAL A 15 -23.64 32.99 1.62
C VAL A 15 -22.24 33.52 1.29
N ILE A 16 -21.94 34.78 1.60
CA ILE A 16 -20.62 35.36 1.38
C ILE A 16 -19.56 34.69 2.28
N ILE A 17 -19.88 34.45 3.56
CA ILE A 17 -18.98 33.75 4.49
C ILE A 17 -18.69 32.32 4.01
N LEU A 18 -19.71 31.61 3.53
CA LEU A 18 -19.56 30.26 3.00
C LEU A 18 -18.67 30.23 1.74
N ALA A 19 -18.84 31.20 0.83
CA ALA A 19 -18.01 31.32 -0.37
C ALA A 19 -16.54 31.58 -0.04
N ILE A 20 -16.26 32.44 0.95
CA ILE A 20 -14.89 32.72 1.41
C ILE A 20 -14.26 31.48 2.06
N ALA A 21 -15.02 30.73 2.87
CA ALA A 21 -14.53 29.51 3.50
C ALA A 21 -14.14 28.44 2.46
N ILE A 22 -14.91 28.27 1.39
CA ILE A 22 -14.60 27.31 0.31
C ILE A 22 -13.29 27.66 -0.41
N VAL A 23 -13.05 28.95 -0.68
CA VAL A 23 -11.82 29.43 -1.34
C VAL A 23 -10.60 29.20 -0.45
N PHE A 24 -10.70 29.50 0.85
CA PHE A 24 -9.60 29.28 1.80
C PHE A 24 -9.31 27.80 2.03
N PHE A 25 -10.35 26.94 2.11
CA PHE A 25 -10.19 25.50 2.29
C PHE A 25 -9.58 24.85 1.03
N GLY A 26 -10.00 25.27 -0.16
CA GLY A 26 -9.42 24.83 -1.43
C GLY A 26 -7.94 25.22 -1.57
N TYR A 27 -7.58 26.44 -1.16
CA TYR A 27 -6.18 26.90 -1.17
C TYR A 27 -5.31 26.12 -0.16
N ALA A 28 -5.81 25.84 1.05
CA ALA A 28 -5.09 25.09 2.07
C ALA A 28 -4.83 23.62 1.67
N ILE A 29 -5.77 22.98 0.98
CA ILE A 29 -5.58 21.63 0.42
C ILE A 29 -4.50 21.64 -0.68
N SER A 30 -4.42 22.70 -1.49
CA SER A 30 -3.39 22.82 -2.54
C SER A 30 -1.98 23.02 -2.00
N VAL A 31 -1.79 23.68 -0.85
CA VAL A 31 -0.45 23.98 -0.30
C VAL A 31 0.14 22.83 0.51
N ASN A 32 -0.68 21.97 1.12
CA ASN A 32 -0.20 20.81 1.89
C ASN A 32 0.21 19.60 1.03
N ASN A 33 0.07 19.67 -0.29
CA ASN A 33 0.40 18.56 -1.19
C ASN A 33 1.79 18.68 -1.86
N SER A 34 2.69 19.50 -1.29
CA SER A 34 4.01 19.78 -1.88
C SER A 34 5.19 19.60 -0.92
N ASN A 35 5.10 18.67 0.04
CA ASN A 35 6.25 18.24 0.85
C ASN A 35 6.24 16.73 1.10
N ASN A 36 6.27 15.93 0.03
CA ASN A 36 7.01 14.68 0.04
C ASN A 36 7.47 14.37 -1.38
N SER A 37 8.61 14.96 -1.74
CA SER A 37 9.36 14.61 -2.94
C SER A 37 9.84 13.17 -2.80
N ASN A 38 9.04 12.24 -3.33
CA ASN A 38 9.41 10.96 -3.96
C ASN A 38 8.16 10.28 -4.58
N GLY A 39 7.27 11.05 -5.20
CA GLY A 39 5.99 10.57 -5.74
C GLY A 39 5.79 10.97 -7.20
N VAL A 40 5.65 9.98 -8.06
CA VAL A 40 5.44 10.06 -9.51
C VAL A 40 4.18 10.87 -9.86
N ILE A 41 4.30 11.83 -10.79
CA ILE A 41 3.16 12.51 -11.43
C ILE A 41 2.65 11.60 -12.57
N ALA A 42 1.40 11.13 -12.49
CA ALA A 42 0.79 10.29 -13.51
C ALA A 42 -0.31 11.04 -14.28
N ASN A 43 -0.07 11.24 -15.58
CA ASN A 43 -1.03 11.20 -16.68
C ASN A 43 -0.14 11.15 -17.94
N VAL A 44 -0.19 10.13 -18.79
CA VAL A 44 -1.22 9.94 -19.83
C VAL A 44 -1.11 8.48 -20.32
N ASP A 45 -2.26 7.83 -20.50
CA ASP A 45 -2.51 6.62 -21.30
C ASP A 45 -1.61 5.38 -21.10
N ASN A 46 -2.06 4.45 -20.25
CA ASN A 46 -1.87 3.00 -20.37
C ASN A 46 -0.49 2.44 -20.79
N ALA A 47 0.60 3.09 -20.39
CA ALA A 47 1.91 2.47 -20.30
C ALA A 47 2.48 2.74 -18.90
N ILE A 48 2.33 1.75 -18.02
CA ILE A 48 3.09 1.70 -16.78
C ILE A 48 4.55 1.50 -17.20
N THR A 49 5.32 2.58 -17.29
CA THR A 49 6.78 2.46 -17.35
C THR A 49 7.26 2.09 -15.95
N ILE A 50 7.25 0.80 -15.66
CA ILE A 50 7.97 0.24 -14.51
C ILE A 50 9.46 0.49 -14.75
N ASN A 51 9.98 1.62 -14.24
CA ASN A 51 11.41 1.74 -13.95
C ASN A 51 11.72 0.90 -12.70
N GLN A 52 11.47 -0.40 -12.79
CA GLN A 52 12.01 -1.36 -11.86
C GLN A 52 12.92 -2.25 -12.70
N SER A 53 14.17 -1.80 -12.79
CA SER A 53 15.27 -2.63 -13.25
C SER A 53 15.35 -3.81 -12.29
N TYR A 54 14.63 -4.89 -12.59
CA TYR A 54 14.70 -6.11 -11.80
C TYR A 54 16.07 -6.73 -12.06
N PRO A 55 16.90 -6.91 -11.02
CA PRO A 55 18.24 -7.46 -11.20
C PRO A 55 18.14 -8.87 -11.79
N ASP A 56 19.06 -9.25 -12.68
CA ASP A 56 19.02 -10.53 -13.39
C ASP A 56 19.15 -11.75 -12.44
N GLY A 57 19.72 -11.55 -11.24
CA GLY A 57 19.87 -12.57 -10.21
C GLY A 57 19.09 -12.29 -8.90
N PRO A 58 19.09 -13.25 -7.98
CA PRO A 58 18.57 -13.09 -6.61
C PRO A 58 19.43 -12.09 -5.83
N THR A 59 19.06 -10.82 -5.80
CA THR A 59 19.78 -9.83 -4.99
C THR A 59 19.01 -9.48 -3.74
N ALA A 60 19.70 -8.91 -2.75
CA ALA A 60 19.06 -8.32 -1.57
C ALA A 60 18.02 -7.25 -1.93
N GLU A 61 18.09 -6.66 -3.13
CA GLU A 61 17.16 -5.65 -3.64
C GLU A 61 15.81 -6.24 -4.09
N ALA A 62 15.73 -7.55 -4.33
CA ALA A 62 14.48 -8.24 -4.63
C ALA A 62 13.66 -8.59 -3.36
N LYS A 63 14.15 -8.24 -2.17
CA LYS A 63 13.44 -8.47 -0.91
C LYS A 63 12.21 -7.58 -0.80
N ILE A 64 11.21 -8.13 -0.13
CA ILE A 64 9.95 -7.44 0.13
C ILE A 64 10.14 -6.48 1.29
N ASP A 65 10.00 -5.18 0.98
CA ASP A 65 9.86 -4.14 1.99
C ASP A 65 8.42 -4.13 2.52
N SER A 66 8.26 -4.62 3.75
CA SER A 66 6.99 -4.65 4.47
C SER A 66 6.97 -3.68 5.65
N SER A 67 7.90 -2.71 5.72
CA SER A 67 8.03 -1.77 6.84
C SER A 67 6.77 -0.94 7.10
N ASN A 68 6.01 -0.62 6.05
CA ASN A 68 4.79 0.19 6.11
C ASN A 68 3.51 -0.65 6.24
N VAL A 69 3.63 -1.96 6.43
CA VAL A 69 2.50 -2.88 6.51
C VAL A 69 2.41 -3.46 7.91
N LYS A 70 1.18 -3.61 8.42
CA LYS A 70 0.93 -4.32 9.67
C LYS A 70 1.45 -5.75 9.57
N SER A 71 2.36 -6.11 10.46
CA SER A 71 2.95 -7.44 10.54
C SER A 71 2.78 -8.05 11.92
N LYS A 72 2.68 -9.38 11.98
CA LYS A 72 2.71 -10.16 13.21
C LYS A 72 3.67 -11.33 13.02
N LEU A 73 4.73 -11.40 13.83
CA LEU A 73 5.58 -12.58 13.89
C LEU A 73 4.77 -13.79 14.37
N LEU A 74 4.79 -14.87 13.60
CA LEU A 74 4.12 -16.13 13.95
C LEU A 74 5.10 -17.17 14.50
N GLY A 75 6.34 -17.15 14.04
CA GLY A 75 7.36 -18.09 14.47
C GLY A 75 8.75 -17.70 13.99
N SER A 76 9.76 -18.19 14.70
CA SER A 76 11.18 -17.97 14.41
C SER A 76 11.97 -19.19 14.85
N ASN A 77 12.96 -19.57 14.06
CA ASN A 77 14.01 -20.52 14.42
C ASN A 77 15.33 -20.10 13.77
N ASP A 78 16.35 -20.94 13.86
CA ASP A 78 17.68 -20.63 13.30
C ASP A 78 17.70 -20.57 11.76
N LEU A 79 16.69 -21.15 11.10
CA LEU A 79 16.56 -21.19 9.64
C LEU A 79 15.79 -19.98 9.07
N GLY A 80 15.06 -19.25 9.92
CA GLY A 80 14.32 -18.08 9.48
C GLY A 80 13.14 -17.68 10.35
N THR A 81 12.30 -16.80 9.79
CA THR A 81 11.09 -16.28 10.43
C THR A 81 9.86 -16.43 9.53
N VAL A 82 8.70 -16.49 10.15
CA VAL A 82 7.40 -16.41 9.46
C VAL A 82 6.60 -15.25 10.05
N GLU A 83 6.24 -14.31 9.19
CA GLU A 83 5.46 -13.13 9.54
C GLU A 83 4.12 -13.15 8.80
N LEU A 84 3.04 -12.81 9.50
CA LEU A 84 1.73 -12.57 8.90
C LEU A 84 1.60 -11.09 8.58
N LEU A 85 1.46 -10.74 7.31
CA LEU A 85 1.22 -9.39 6.84
C LEU A 85 -0.27 -9.18 6.53
N GLY A 86 -0.75 -7.98 6.84
CA GLY A 86 -2.12 -7.54 6.56
C GLY A 86 -2.89 -7.17 7.82
N PRO A 87 -4.24 -7.11 7.74
CA PRO A 87 -5.04 -7.48 6.58
C PRO A 87 -4.92 -6.48 5.41
N PHE A 88 -5.08 -6.98 4.19
CA PHE A 88 -5.23 -6.18 2.96
C PHE A 88 -6.62 -6.39 2.36
N GLY A 89 -7.08 -5.47 1.51
CA GLY A 89 -8.39 -5.62 0.87
C GLY A 89 -9.56 -5.23 1.76
N ASN A 90 -10.70 -5.83 1.46
CA ASN A 90 -11.92 -5.69 2.23
C ASN A 90 -11.85 -6.51 3.53
N THR A 91 -11.45 -5.87 4.63
CA THR A 91 -11.33 -6.51 5.95
C THR A 91 -12.66 -7.02 6.53
N ASN A 92 -13.79 -6.55 5.99
CA ASN A 92 -15.13 -6.94 6.42
C ASN A 92 -15.66 -8.15 5.64
N SER A 93 -14.92 -8.64 4.64
CA SER A 93 -15.31 -9.84 3.90
C SER A 93 -15.19 -11.08 4.78
N ASP A 94 -16.22 -11.92 4.76
CA ASP A 94 -16.18 -13.24 5.38
C ASP A 94 -15.23 -14.22 4.65
N ILE A 95 -14.87 -13.90 3.40
CA ILE A 95 -13.92 -14.68 2.60
C ILE A 95 -12.51 -14.17 2.85
N LYS A 96 -11.68 -15.07 3.39
CA LYS A 96 -10.28 -14.80 3.72
C LYS A 96 -9.37 -15.59 2.80
N ILE A 97 -8.45 -14.90 2.13
CA ILE A 97 -7.49 -15.49 1.19
C ILE A 97 -6.09 -15.29 1.77
N ALA A 98 -5.32 -16.37 1.82
CA ALA A 98 -3.95 -16.36 2.30
C ALA A 98 -2.99 -16.70 1.14
N TYR A 99 -1.94 -15.89 1.00
CA TYR A 99 -0.80 -16.19 0.14
C TYR A 99 0.43 -16.52 0.99
N SER A 100 1.23 -17.48 0.54
CA SER A 100 2.54 -17.77 1.12
C SER A 100 3.63 -17.33 0.15
N ILE A 101 4.64 -16.64 0.67
CA ILE A 101 5.75 -16.12 -0.14
C ILE A 101 7.07 -16.24 0.60
N GLY A 102 8.18 -16.29 -0.14
CA GLY A 102 9.53 -16.30 0.41
C GLY A 102 10.00 -17.68 0.86
N MET A 103 9.35 -18.75 0.38
CA MET A 103 9.83 -20.13 0.52
C MET A 103 11.18 -20.32 -0.15
N HIS A 104 11.34 -19.78 -1.36
CA HIS A 104 12.57 -19.82 -2.14
C HIS A 104 13.13 -18.42 -2.33
N PRO A 105 14.32 -18.12 -1.78
CA PRO A 105 14.96 -16.81 -1.95
C PRO A 105 15.16 -16.40 -3.42
N LEU A 106 15.32 -17.38 -4.31
CA LEU A 106 15.49 -17.15 -5.75
C LEU A 106 14.22 -16.67 -6.47
N GLU A 107 13.05 -17.02 -5.94
CA GLU A 107 11.74 -16.63 -6.47
C GLU A 107 11.27 -15.26 -5.96
N SER A 108 12.17 -14.52 -5.31
CA SER A 108 11.93 -13.20 -4.73
C SER A 108 11.21 -12.23 -5.67
N LYS A 109 11.45 -12.29 -6.98
CA LYS A 109 10.76 -11.47 -7.99
C LYS A 109 9.25 -11.68 -8.02
N VAL A 110 8.81 -12.94 -8.07
CA VAL A 110 7.38 -13.29 -8.14
C VAL A 110 6.69 -12.95 -6.83
N HIS A 111 7.34 -13.27 -5.71
CA HIS A 111 6.87 -12.91 -4.38
C HIS A 111 6.72 -11.40 -4.20
N LYS A 112 7.68 -10.61 -4.68
CA LYS A 112 7.64 -9.15 -4.66
C LYS A 112 6.53 -8.60 -5.55
N ALA A 113 6.40 -9.08 -6.78
CA ALA A 113 5.34 -8.66 -7.69
C ALA A 113 3.94 -8.94 -7.10
N LEU A 114 3.76 -10.11 -6.46
CA LEU A 114 2.52 -10.45 -5.77
C LEU A 114 2.25 -9.49 -4.61
N PHE A 115 3.23 -9.29 -3.73
CA PHE A 115 3.10 -8.38 -2.60
C PHE A 115 2.79 -6.94 -3.03
N ASP A 116 3.55 -6.40 -3.99
CA ASP A 116 3.37 -5.05 -4.51
C ASP A 116 1.98 -4.89 -5.16
N THR A 117 1.49 -5.91 -5.86
CA THR A 117 0.15 -5.91 -6.46
C THR A 117 -0.94 -5.94 -5.40
N VAL A 118 -0.84 -6.81 -4.40
CA VAL A 118 -1.84 -6.90 -3.31
C VAL A 118 -1.84 -5.61 -2.49
N ASN A 119 -0.66 -5.06 -2.18
CA ASN A 119 -0.54 -3.83 -1.41
C ASN A 119 -1.08 -2.62 -2.18
N SER A 120 -0.71 -2.46 -3.46
CA SER A 120 -1.18 -1.34 -4.30
C SER A 120 -2.68 -1.39 -4.59
N LYS A 121 -3.27 -2.59 -4.68
CA LYS A 121 -4.71 -2.77 -4.88
C LYS A 121 -5.50 -2.96 -3.59
N SER A 122 -4.87 -2.82 -2.41
CA SER A 122 -5.52 -3.10 -1.12
C SER A 122 -6.86 -2.37 -0.93
N ASN A 123 -7.03 -1.18 -1.51
CA ASN A 123 -8.30 -0.43 -1.41
C ASN A 123 -9.41 -0.89 -2.37
N SER A 124 -9.12 -1.77 -3.34
CA SER A 124 -10.07 -2.21 -4.38
C SER A 124 -10.28 -3.72 -4.45
N LEU A 125 -9.58 -4.49 -3.62
CA LEU A 125 -9.75 -5.95 -3.57
C LEU A 125 -11.04 -6.35 -2.84
N ASN A 126 -11.80 -7.28 -3.43
CA ASN A 126 -13.14 -7.67 -2.95
C ASN A 126 -13.16 -8.45 -1.62
N TYR A 127 -12.06 -9.13 -1.28
CA TYR A 127 -11.95 -10.05 -0.15
C TYR A 127 -10.91 -9.58 0.87
N CYS A 128 -10.79 -10.28 2.00
CA CYS A 128 -9.77 -10.03 3.00
C CYS A 128 -8.53 -10.89 2.70
N TYR A 129 -7.38 -10.26 2.54
CA TYR A 129 -6.15 -10.95 2.17
C TYR A 129 -5.12 -10.89 3.29
N TYR A 130 -4.39 -11.98 3.45
CA TYR A 130 -3.22 -12.09 4.32
C TYR A 130 -2.06 -12.67 3.54
N ILE A 131 -0.85 -12.26 3.90
CA ILE A 131 0.38 -12.75 3.29
C ILE A 131 1.26 -13.34 4.38
N TYR A 132 1.54 -14.63 4.30
CA TYR A 132 2.56 -15.30 5.10
C TYR A 132 3.90 -15.07 4.42
N LYS A 133 4.70 -14.17 5.00
CA LYS A 133 6.05 -13.88 4.57
C LYS A 133 7.01 -14.79 5.32
N ILE A 134 7.60 -15.71 4.60
CA ILE A 134 8.68 -16.57 5.07
C ILE A 134 9.99 -15.84 4.74
N ASN A 135 10.85 -15.68 5.72
CA ASN A 135 12.18 -15.10 5.55
C ASN A 135 13.22 -16.14 5.96
N VAL A 136 13.82 -16.79 4.97
CA VAL A 136 14.92 -17.75 5.16
C VAL A 136 16.23 -16.99 5.35
N THR A 137 16.98 -17.33 6.39
CA THR A 137 18.25 -16.68 6.77
C THR A 137 19.49 -17.40 6.22
N ASN A 138 19.39 -18.68 5.88
CA ASN A 138 20.48 -19.46 5.31
C ASN A 138 20.33 -19.59 3.79
N TYR A 139 21.09 -18.78 3.04
CA TYR A 139 20.98 -18.68 1.57
C TYR A 139 21.86 -19.70 0.82
N ASP A 140 22.73 -20.42 1.54
CA ASP A 140 23.96 -21.04 0.97
C ASP A 140 24.11 -22.55 1.20
N THR A 141 23.07 -23.27 1.63
CA THR A 141 23.13 -24.73 1.64
C THR A 141 22.41 -25.25 0.40
N ASP A 142 23.15 -25.82 -0.54
CA ASP A 142 22.67 -26.58 -1.71
C ASP A 142 21.85 -27.84 -1.35
N ASP A 143 21.51 -28.02 -0.08
CA ASP A 143 20.79 -29.17 0.43
C ASP A 143 19.30 -29.05 0.14
N GLU A 144 18.88 -29.87 -0.82
CA GLU A 144 17.58 -30.54 -1.04
C GLU A 144 16.31 -29.68 -1.11
N GLY A 145 16.16 -28.63 -0.31
CA GLY A 145 15.01 -27.72 -0.31
C GLY A 145 14.96 -26.75 -1.49
N ARG A 146 16.00 -26.68 -2.33
CA ARG A 146 16.03 -25.80 -3.53
C ARG A 146 15.41 -26.44 -4.78
N MET A 147 15.24 -27.76 -4.80
CA MET A 147 14.85 -28.52 -5.99
C MET A 147 13.39 -29.01 -5.97
N ASP A 148 12.71 -28.92 -4.83
CA ASP A 148 11.35 -29.48 -4.61
C ASP A 148 10.25 -28.41 -4.51
N GLY A 149 10.40 -27.29 -5.24
CA GLY A 149 9.35 -26.29 -5.42
C GLY A 149 8.12 -26.78 -6.13
#